data_AF-B7QKF3-F1
#
_entry.id   AF-B7QKF3-F1
#
_cell.length_a   1.000
_cell.length_b   1.000
_cell.length_c   1.000
_cell.angle_alpha   90.00
_cell.angle_beta   90.00
_cell.angle_gamma   90.00
#
_symmetry.space_group_name_H-M   'P 1'
#
loop_
_entity.id
_entity.type
_entity.pdbx_description
1 polymer ?
#
loop_
_entity_poly.entity_id
_entity_poly.type
_entity_poly.pdbx_seq_one_letter_code
_entity_poly.pdbx_strand_id
1 'polypeptide(L)'
;MEKLVPDQVVVEMNGRPGGPVFLVHPIEGHVGALNELARQLPVRAVGLQCTRDLPTHSIEELAAIYLQRLVEVQPEGPYHIVGYSFGATVVFEMAVQLQGAGVPLGSLVLLDGAPQYTGAHTVHYRSPFNDANEEEATILC
;
A
#
# COMPACT_ATOMS: atom_id res chain seq x y z
N MET A 1 -15.18 1.55 17.89
CA MET A 1 -14.16 0.48 17.92
C MET A 1 -13.69 0.30 16.50
N GLU A 2 -12.39 0.45 16.23
CA GLU A 2 -11.83 0.21 14.89
C GLU A 2 -12.08 -1.25 14.53
N LYS A 3 -12.67 -1.51 13.37
CA LYS A 3 -12.94 -2.89 12.92
C LYS A 3 -11.63 -3.49 12.43
N LEU A 4 -11.35 -4.73 12.86
CA LEU A 4 -10.19 -5.50 12.40
C LEU A 4 -10.19 -5.71 10.89
N VAL A 5 -11.38 -5.87 10.30
CA VAL A 5 -11.56 -5.93 8.85
C VAL A 5 -12.30 -4.67 8.41
N PRO A 6 -11.73 -3.85 7.53
CA PRO A 6 -12.37 -2.62 7.07
C PRO A 6 -13.53 -2.93 6.10
N ASP A 7 -14.57 -2.08 6.14
CA ASP A 7 -15.72 -2.18 5.22
C ASP A 7 -15.60 -1.25 4.00
N GLN A 8 -14.71 -0.27 4.07
CA GLN A 8 -14.52 0.75 3.02
C GLN A 8 -13.09 0.68 2.51
N VAL A 9 -12.93 0.67 1.18
CA VAL A 9 -11.59 0.67 0.55
C VAL A 9 -10.93 2.03 0.70
N VAL A 10 -11.70 3.11 0.60
CA VAL A 10 -11.22 4.49 0.67
C VAL A 10 -11.75 5.14 1.92
N VAL A 11 -10.86 5.73 2.73
CA VAL A 11 -11.23 6.45 3.95
C VAL A 11 -10.56 7.81 4.03
N GLU A 12 -11.30 8.83 4.44
CA GLU A 12 -10.74 10.15 4.74
C GLU A 12 -10.01 10.09 6.09
N MET A 13 -8.75 10.55 6.15
CA MET A 13 -7.93 10.37 7.35
C MET A 13 -7.69 11.66 8.14
N ASN A 14 -7.78 12.83 7.50
CA ASN A 14 -7.56 14.11 8.19
C ASN A 14 -8.54 15.24 7.83
N GLY A 15 -9.41 15.04 6.82
CA GLY A 15 -10.50 15.97 6.50
C GLY A 15 -10.03 17.32 5.96
N ARG A 16 -8.76 17.45 5.56
CA ARG A 16 -8.24 18.70 4.99
C ARG A 16 -8.73 18.88 3.54
N PRO A 17 -8.87 20.11 3.05
CA PRO A 17 -9.26 20.36 1.67
C PRO A 17 -8.08 20.14 0.69
N GLY A 18 -8.40 20.02 -0.59
CA GLY A 18 -7.42 19.99 -1.69
C GLY A 18 -7.09 18.58 -2.21
N GLY A 19 -6.03 18.52 -3.04
CA GLY A 19 -5.52 17.27 -3.59
C GLY A 19 -4.93 16.38 -2.49
N PRO A 20 -5.32 15.09 -2.43
CA PRO A 20 -4.85 14.19 -1.39
C PRO A 20 -3.46 13.62 -1.67
N VAL A 21 -2.77 13.24 -0.60
CA VAL A 21 -1.83 12.13 -0.64
C VAL A 21 -2.57 10.85 -0.26
N PHE A 22 -2.29 9.77 -0.99
CA PHE A 22 -2.91 8.47 -0.77
C PHE A 22 -1.98 7.56 0.03
N LEU A 23 -2.47 7.08 1.18
CA LEU A 23 -1.74 6.23 2.11
C LEU A 23 -2.23 4.78 1.99
N VAL A 24 -1.37 3.87 1.56
CA VAL A 24 -1.70 2.45 1.38
C VAL A 24 -1.31 1.64 2.61
N HIS A 25 -2.24 0.81 3.06
CA HIS A 25 -2.14 -0.01 4.27
C HIS A 25 -0.92 -0.97 4.30
N PRO A 26 -0.42 -1.31 5.50
CA PRO A 26 0.49 -2.45 5.72
C PRO A 26 -0.24 -3.80 5.66
N ILE A 27 0.43 -4.93 5.87
CA ILE A 27 -0.13 -6.27 5.62
C ILE A 27 -1.42 -6.57 6.40
N GLU A 28 -1.65 -5.89 7.53
CA GLU A 28 -2.85 -5.99 8.35
C GLU A 28 -4.13 -5.52 7.64
N GLY A 29 -4.01 -4.80 6.52
CA GLY A 29 -5.15 -4.45 5.66
C GLY A 29 -5.83 -3.12 6.01
N HIS A 30 -5.50 -2.47 7.13
CA HIS A 30 -6.10 -1.20 7.53
C HIS A 30 -5.04 -0.11 7.74
N VAL A 31 -5.41 1.14 7.49
CA VAL A 31 -4.49 2.31 7.57
C VAL A 31 -4.27 2.82 9.01
N GLY A 32 -4.70 2.08 10.03
CA GLY A 32 -4.65 2.52 11.43
C GLY A 32 -3.25 2.92 11.88
N ALA A 33 -2.23 2.17 11.44
CA ALA A 33 -0.82 2.46 11.70
C ALA A 33 -0.34 3.81 11.12
N LEU A 34 -1.07 4.37 10.15
CA LEU A 34 -0.73 5.61 9.46
C LEU A 34 -1.56 6.81 9.93
N ASN A 35 -2.47 6.63 10.90
CA ASN A 35 -3.35 7.71 11.39
C ASN A 35 -2.56 8.92 11.93
N GLU A 36 -1.51 8.67 12.71
CA GLU A 36 -0.71 9.76 13.30
C GLU A 36 0.09 10.51 12.23
N LEU A 37 0.63 9.79 11.24
CA LEU A 37 1.24 10.41 10.06
C LEU A 37 0.22 11.28 9.32
N ALA A 38 -0.95 10.73 9.00
CA ALA A 38 -2.01 11.44 8.29
C ALA A 38 -2.45 12.73 8.99
N ARG A 39 -2.53 12.70 10.33
CA ARG A 39 -2.90 13.86 11.16
C ARG A 39 -1.87 14.98 11.08
N GLN A 40 -0.58 14.64 11.01
CA GLN A 40 0.52 15.60 10.96
C GLN A 40 0.76 16.19 9.57
N LEU A 41 0.32 15.51 8.50
CA LEU A 41 0.48 16.03 7.15
C LEU A 41 -0.26 17.38 6.97
N PRO A 42 0.37 18.37 6.32
CA PRO A 42 -0.25 19.67 6.06
C PRO A 42 -1.26 19.64 4.90
N VAL A 43 -1.35 18.52 4.19
CA VAL A 43 -2.19 18.28 3.01
C VAL A 43 -3.26 17.22 3.31
N ARG A 44 -4.31 17.16 2.48
CA ARG A 44 -5.34 16.12 2.58
C ARG A 44 -4.74 14.72 2.54
N ALA A 45 -5.19 13.83 3.42
CA ALA A 45 -4.73 12.46 3.48
C ALA A 45 -5.92 11.49 3.35
N VAL A 46 -5.81 10.59 2.39
CA VAL A 46 -6.81 9.55 2.10
C VAL A 46 -6.15 8.19 2.24
N GLY A 47 -6.78 7.28 2.97
CA GLY A 47 -6.30 5.93 3.21
C GLY A 47 -6.92 4.94 2.24
N LEU A 48 -6.11 3.98 1.78
CA LEU A 48 -6.53 2.80 1.05
C LEU A 48 -6.41 1.57 1.95
N GLN A 49 -7.53 0.87 2.13
CA GLN A 49 -7.70 -0.28 3.00
C GLN A 49 -8.08 -1.53 2.20
N CYS A 50 -7.69 -2.70 2.68
CA CYS A 50 -8.04 -3.99 2.10
C CYS A 50 -9.32 -4.54 2.74
N THR A 51 -10.46 -4.38 2.08
CA THR A 51 -11.74 -4.94 2.54
C THR A 51 -11.87 -6.42 2.18
N ARG A 52 -12.80 -7.12 2.83
CA ARG A 52 -13.04 -8.57 2.61
C ARG A 52 -13.35 -8.92 1.16
N ASP A 53 -14.04 -8.03 0.46
CA ASP A 53 -14.61 -8.30 -0.85
C ASP A 53 -13.65 -7.95 -1.99
N LEU A 54 -12.43 -7.48 -1.67
CA LEU A 54 -11.43 -7.19 -2.68
C LEU A 54 -10.78 -8.49 -3.20
N PRO A 55 -10.84 -8.76 -4.51
CA PRO A 55 -10.06 -9.84 -5.09
C PRO A 55 -8.57 -9.45 -4.99
N THR A 56 -7.80 -10.27 -4.29
CA THR A 56 -6.38 -10.03 -3.97
C THR A 56 -5.54 -11.23 -4.41
N HIS A 57 -5.73 -11.68 -5.66
CA HIS A 57 -4.99 -12.84 -6.16
C HIS A 57 -3.55 -12.50 -6.55
N SER A 58 -3.26 -11.21 -6.78
CA SER A 58 -1.90 -10.70 -6.98
C SER A 58 -1.74 -9.23 -6.56
N ILE A 59 -0.50 -8.74 -6.51
CA ILE A 59 -0.20 -7.33 -6.21
C ILE A 59 -0.66 -6.43 -7.36
N GLU A 60 -0.52 -6.89 -8.59
CA GLU A 60 -0.91 -6.19 -9.81
C GLU A 60 -2.42 -5.93 -9.86
N GLU A 61 -3.22 -6.94 -9.51
CA GLU A 61 -4.69 -6.81 -9.40
C GLU A 61 -5.07 -5.81 -8.30
N LEU A 62 -4.46 -5.92 -7.12
CA LEU A 62 -4.73 -5.01 -6.01
C LEU A 62 -4.36 -3.57 -6.36
N ALA A 63 -3.19 -3.36 -6.97
CA ALA A 63 -2.74 -2.07 -7.44
C ALA A 63 -3.69 -1.47 -8.47
N ALA A 64 -4.17 -2.26 -9.44
CA ALA A 64 -5.13 -1.82 -10.44
C ALA A 64 -6.46 -1.37 -9.79
N ILE A 65 -6.95 -2.12 -8.80
CA ILE A 65 -8.15 -1.74 -8.06
C ILE A 65 -7.93 -0.43 -7.29
N TYR A 66 -6.79 -0.29 -6.62
CA TYR A 66 -6.47 0.94 -5.89
C TYR A 66 -6.32 2.16 -6.80
N LEU A 67 -5.75 2.00 -7.99
CA LEU A 67 -5.73 3.05 -9.00
C LEU A 67 -7.12 3.48 -9.44
N GLN A 68 -8.05 2.53 -9.65
CA GLN A 68 -9.45 2.87 -9.94
C GLN A 68 -10.06 3.70 -8.81
N ARG A 69 -9.75 3.37 -7.55
CA ARG A 69 -10.19 4.14 -6.38
C ARG A 69 -9.56 5.52 -6.30
N LEU A 70 -8.31 5.68 -6.74
CA LEU A 70 -7.67 7.00 -6.80
C LEU A 70 -8.43 7.93 -7.75
N VAL A 71 -8.81 7.41 -8.93
CA VAL A 71 -9.56 8.17 -9.94
C VAL A 71 -10.94 8.61 -9.43
N GLU A 72 -11.62 7.77 -8.64
CA GLU A 72 -12.89 8.13 -7.99
C GLU A 72 -12.76 9.33 -7.04
N VAL A 73 -11.59 9.50 -6.39
CA VAL A 73 -11.32 10.58 -5.43
C VAL A 73 -10.70 11.81 -6.09
N GLN A 74 -9.79 11.59 -7.03
CA GLN A 74 -9.04 12.61 -7.77
C GLN A 74 -8.96 12.15 -9.24
N PRO A 75 -9.84 12.66 -10.11
CA PRO A 75 -9.93 12.19 -11.50
C PRO A 75 -8.67 12.41 -12.33
N GLU A 76 -7.89 13.44 -12.01
CA GLU A 76 -6.69 13.83 -12.74
C GLU A 76 -5.46 13.86 -11.83
N GLY A 77 -4.35 13.32 -12.31
CA GLY A 77 -3.06 13.43 -11.64
C GLY A 77 -2.52 14.88 -11.57
N PRO A 78 -1.32 15.08 -10.99
CA PRO A 78 -0.40 14.04 -10.55
C PRO A 78 -0.86 13.34 -9.25
N TYR A 79 -0.59 12.03 -9.16
CA TYR A 79 -0.89 11.25 -7.96
C TYR A 79 0.28 11.25 -6.97
N HIS A 80 -0.02 11.41 -5.69
CA HIS A 80 0.95 11.32 -4.59
C HIS A 80 0.61 10.09 -3.76
N ILE A 81 1.45 9.04 -3.83
CA ILE A 81 1.18 7.75 -3.20
C ILE A 81 2.28 7.39 -2.19
N VAL A 82 1.86 6.89 -1.04
CA VAL A 82 2.71 6.49 0.08
C VAL A 82 2.31 5.09 0.50
N GLY A 83 3.27 4.17 0.60
CA GLY A 83 3.03 2.81 1.06
C GLY A 83 3.91 2.47 2.25
N TYR A 84 3.34 1.80 3.25
CA TYR A 84 4.05 1.34 4.43
C TYR A 84 4.16 -0.19 4.45
N SER A 85 5.35 -0.73 4.72
CA SER A 85 5.61 -2.17 4.78
C SER A 85 5.13 -2.88 3.50
N PHE A 86 4.18 -3.82 3.58
CA PHE A 86 3.53 -4.44 2.41
C PHE A 86 2.97 -3.41 1.41
N GLY A 87 2.38 -2.32 1.90
CA GLY A 87 1.84 -1.25 1.08
C GLY A 87 2.90 -0.60 0.20
N ALA A 88 4.19 -0.64 0.58
CA ALA A 88 5.30 -0.16 -0.25
C ALA A 88 5.41 -0.92 -1.58
N THR A 89 5.24 -2.25 -1.56
CA THR A 89 5.21 -3.06 -2.77
C THR A 89 4.00 -2.72 -3.64
N VAL A 90 2.84 -2.52 -3.01
CA VAL A 90 1.61 -2.15 -3.72
C VAL A 90 1.74 -0.79 -4.41
N VAL A 91 2.20 0.25 -3.72
CA VAL A 91 2.36 1.58 -4.34
C VAL A 91 3.45 1.62 -5.41
N PHE A 92 4.46 0.77 -5.31
CA PHE A 92 5.44 0.64 -6.38
C PHE A 92 4.80 0.06 -7.64
N GLU A 93 4.01 -1.01 -7.52
CA GLU A 93 3.28 -1.57 -8.65
C GLU A 93 2.26 -0.58 -9.22
N MET A 94 1.56 0.18 -8.37
CA MET A 94 0.71 1.29 -8.82
C MET A 94 1.50 2.33 -9.64
N ALA A 95 2.71 2.68 -9.21
CA ALA A 95 3.58 3.60 -9.94
C ALA A 95 4.02 3.04 -11.30
N VAL A 96 4.33 1.74 -11.39
CA VAL A 96 4.66 1.06 -12.64
C VAL A 96 3.48 1.12 -13.62
N GLN A 97 2.27 0.82 -13.16
CA GLN A 97 1.08 0.88 -14.00
C GLN A 97 0.76 2.30 -14.47
N LEU A 98 0.86 3.30 -13.58
CA LEU A 98 0.69 4.71 -13.94
C LEU A 98 1.71 5.18 -14.98
N GLN A 99 2.98 4.80 -14.81
CA GLN A 99 4.04 5.10 -15.77
C GLN A 99 3.76 4.45 -17.13
N GLY A 100 3.37 3.17 -17.15
CA GLY A 100 2.98 2.46 -18.37
C GLY A 100 1.78 3.08 -19.10
N ALA A 101 0.86 3.68 -18.35
CA ALA A 101 -0.30 4.40 -18.88
C ALA A 101 -0.01 5.87 -19.26
N GLY A 102 1.21 6.37 -19.03
CA GLY A 102 1.57 7.77 -19.29
C GLY A 102 0.91 8.78 -18.35
N VAL A 103 0.41 8.33 -17.19
CA VAL A 103 -0.21 9.19 -16.18
C VAL A 103 0.86 9.73 -15.24
N PRO A 104 0.94 11.06 -15.01
CA PRO A 104 2.01 11.64 -14.20
C PRO A 104 1.89 11.25 -12.72
N LEU A 105 3.02 10.86 -12.13
CA LEU A 105 3.16 10.65 -10.70
C LEU A 105 3.85 11.87 -10.07
N GLY A 106 3.25 12.43 -9.02
CA GLY A 106 3.80 13.57 -8.29
C GLY A 106 4.84 13.13 -7.26
N SER A 107 4.54 12.08 -6.50
CA SER A 107 5.49 11.46 -5.58
C SER A 107 5.18 10.00 -5.31
N LEU A 108 6.24 9.19 -5.21
CA LEU A 108 6.22 7.83 -4.66
C LEU A 108 7.03 7.84 -3.36
N VAL A 109 6.42 7.44 -2.25
CA VAL A 109 7.11 7.32 -0.96
C VAL A 109 6.96 5.90 -0.42
N LEU A 110 8.08 5.26 -0.12
CA LEU A 110 8.14 3.92 0.46
C LEU A 110 8.59 4.05 1.91
N LEU A 111 7.71 3.70 2.84
CA LEU A 111 7.99 3.72 4.27
C LEU A 111 8.33 2.29 4.71
N ASP A 112 9.60 2.06 5.04
CA ASP A 112 10.09 0.81 5.60
C ASP A 112 9.64 -0.44 4.81
N GLY A 113 9.84 -0.38 3.49
CA GLY A 113 9.45 -1.43 2.56
C GLY A 113 10.00 -1.18 1.15
N ALA A 114 10.01 -2.21 0.33
CA ALA A 114 10.50 -2.17 -1.04
C ALA A 114 9.81 -3.27 -1.88
N PRO A 115 9.83 -3.21 -3.22
CA PRO A 115 9.15 -4.19 -4.08
C PRO A 115 9.61 -5.63 -3.83
N GLN A 116 10.89 -5.81 -3.51
CA GLN A 116 11.51 -7.11 -3.22
C GLN A 116 11.34 -7.53 -1.75
N TYR A 117 10.89 -6.63 -0.87
CA TYR A 117 10.74 -6.85 0.56
C TYR A 117 9.66 -7.92 0.85
N THR A 118 8.53 -7.86 0.16
CA THR A 118 7.48 -8.90 0.26
C THR A 118 7.91 -10.23 -0.35
N GLY A 119 8.79 -10.22 -1.36
CA GLY A 119 9.39 -11.41 -1.94
C GLY A 119 10.29 -12.15 -0.95
N ALA A 120 11.16 -11.44 -0.22
CA ALA A 120 12.02 -12.04 0.79
C ALA A 120 11.23 -12.72 1.92
N HIS A 121 10.20 -12.07 2.46
CA HIS A 121 9.41 -12.64 3.57
C HIS A 121 8.49 -13.80 3.14
N THR A 122 7.99 -13.83 1.91
CA THR A 122 7.16 -14.94 1.41
C THR A 122 7.98 -16.18 1.06
N VAL A 123 9.23 -16.01 0.60
CA VAL A 123 10.15 -17.13 0.38
C VAL A 123 10.51 -17.79 1.71
N HIS A 124 10.83 -17.00 2.75
CA HIS A 124 11.13 -17.55 4.08
C HIS A 124 9.92 -18.19 4.78
N TYR A 125 8.69 -17.69 4.59
CA TYR A 125 7.49 -18.31 5.18
C TYR A 125 6.98 -19.55 4.42
N ARG A 126 7.29 -19.69 3.12
CA ARG A 126 7.06 -20.93 2.37
C ARG A 126 8.06 -22.03 2.69
N SER A 127 9.23 -21.67 3.20
CA SER A 127 10.33 -22.62 3.47
C SER A 127 10.08 -23.68 4.54
N PRO A 128 9.35 -23.48 5.66
CA PRO A 128 9.24 -24.52 6.67
C PRO A 128 8.34 -25.69 6.24
N PHE A 129 7.64 -25.58 5.11
CA PHE A 129 6.82 -26.66 4.55
C PHE A 129 7.48 -27.42 3.42
N ASN A 130 8.72 -27.07 3.03
CA ASN A 130 9.44 -27.80 2.00
C ASN A 130 10.95 -27.84 2.32
N ASP A 131 11.29 -28.83 3.16
CA ASP A 131 12.62 -29.37 3.40
C ASP A 131 13.61 -28.57 4.29
N ALA A 132 14.20 -29.34 5.20
CA ALA A 132 15.18 -28.95 6.20
C ALA A 132 16.48 -28.42 5.59
N ASN A 133 16.92 -27.23 6.01
CA ASN A 133 18.32 -26.98 6.33
C ASN A 133 18.52 -25.69 7.14
N GLU A 134 19.36 -25.78 8.15
CA GLU A 134 19.46 -24.88 9.31
C GLU A 134 20.45 -23.70 9.13
N GLU A 135 20.77 -23.26 7.90
CA GLU A 135 21.96 -22.40 7.68
C GLU A 135 21.70 -20.92 7.31
N GLU A 136 20.46 -20.48 7.08
CA GLU A 136 20.17 -19.10 6.63
C GLU A 136 19.83 -18.10 7.74
N ALA A 137 20.37 -18.28 8.94
CA ALA A 137 20.19 -17.31 10.05
C ALA A 137 21.17 -16.11 10.00
N THR A 138 21.96 -15.94 8.94
CA THR A 138 23.13 -15.02 8.96
C THR A 138 23.10 -13.89 7.93
N ILE A 139 21.93 -13.45 7.48
CA ILE A 139 21.85 -12.24 6.63
C ILE A 139 20.69 -11.37 7.10
N LEU A 140 20.88 -10.67 8.22
CA LEU A 140 20.11 -9.50 8.61
C LEU A 140 20.96 -8.66 9.59
N CYS A 141 21.83 -7.84 9.00
CA CYS A 141 22.34 -6.58 9.54
C CYS A 141 22.22 -5.54 8.42
#